data_AF-A0A2D4FMF3-F1
#
_entry.id   AF-A0A2D4FMF3-F1
#
_cell.length_a   1.000
_cell.length_b   1.000
_cell.length_c   1.000
_cell.angle_alpha   90.00
_cell.angle_beta   90.00
_cell.angle_gamma   90.00
#
_symmetry.space_group_name_H-M   'P 1'
#
loop_
_entity.id
_entity.type
_entity.pdbx_description
1 polymer ?
#
loop_
_entity_poly.entity_id
_entity_poly.type
_entity_poly.pdbx_seq_one_letter_code
_entity_poly.pdbx_strand_id
1 'polypeptide(L)'
;MRNNIGKDLSKVSMPVELNEPLNTLQHLCEELEYSELLDKAAETDDPYERMVLIAAFATSGYASTYYRAGSKPFNPLLGETYECIREDKGFRFFSEQVSHHPPISSCHCESKNFVFWQDIRWKNKFWGKSMEILPIGALNVTLPKYGDCYVW
;
A
#
# COMPACT_ATOMS: atom_id res chain seq x y z
N MET A 1 -6.79 22.18 -11.80
CA MET A 1 -5.68 22.18 -10.80
C MET A 1 -4.91 23.49 -10.69
N ARG A 2 -4.93 24.43 -11.66
CA ARG A 2 -4.18 25.71 -11.58
C ARG A 2 -4.52 26.60 -10.36
N ASN A 3 -5.71 26.48 -9.78
CA ASN A 3 -6.12 27.28 -8.61
C ASN A 3 -5.69 26.68 -7.25
N ASN A 4 -5.02 25.52 -7.24
CA ASN A 4 -4.65 24.77 -6.02
C ASN A 4 -3.14 24.52 -5.90
N ILE A 5 -2.31 25.35 -6.54
CA ILE A 5 -0.84 25.27 -6.44
C ILE A 5 -0.43 25.37 -4.96
N GLY A 6 0.34 24.39 -4.49
CA GLY A 6 0.85 24.32 -3.11
C GLY A 6 -0.14 23.83 -2.04
N LYS A 7 -1.40 23.51 -2.38
CA LYS A 7 -2.38 22.96 -1.41
C LYS A 7 -2.32 21.44 -1.35
N ASP A 8 -2.62 20.90 -0.17
CA ASP A 8 -2.83 19.47 0.04
C ASP A 8 -4.12 19.02 -0.68
N LEU A 9 -3.97 18.10 -1.65
CA LEU A 9 -5.07 17.63 -2.50
C LEU A 9 -6.07 16.74 -1.77
N SER A 10 -5.76 16.27 -0.56
CA SER A 10 -6.75 15.60 0.31
C SER A 10 -7.91 16.54 0.68
N LYS A 11 -7.67 17.86 0.70
CA LYS A 11 -8.67 18.90 1.02
C LYS A 11 -9.36 19.50 -0.21
N VAL A 12 -9.07 18.99 -1.41
CA VAL A 12 -9.66 19.46 -2.66
C VAL A 12 -10.69 18.45 -3.14
N SER A 13 -11.95 18.86 -3.21
CA SER A 13 -13.02 18.11 -3.88
C SER A 13 -12.70 17.99 -5.37
N MET A 14 -12.40 16.77 -5.83
CA MET A 14 -12.22 16.48 -7.25
C MET A 14 -13.54 15.94 -7.82
N PRO A 15 -13.89 16.30 -9.06
CA PRO A 15 -14.98 15.65 -9.78
C PRO A 15 -14.78 14.12 -9.81
N VAL A 16 -15.88 13.36 -9.66
CA VAL A 16 -15.84 11.90 -9.55
C VAL A 16 -15.24 11.23 -10.79
N GLU A 17 -15.32 11.90 -11.94
CA GLU A 17 -14.80 11.45 -13.23
C GLU A 17 -13.26 11.41 -13.27
N LEU A 18 -12.59 12.05 -12.31
CA LEU A 18 -11.13 12.03 -12.17
C LEU A 18 -10.65 10.97 -11.16
N ASN A 19 -11.57 10.31 -10.46
CA ASN A 19 -11.23 9.24 -9.55
C ASN A 19 -11.22 7.90 -10.30
N GLU A 20 -10.31 7.02 -9.90
CA GLU A 20 -10.43 5.61 -10.25
C GLU A 20 -11.43 4.93 -9.32
N PRO A 21 -12.10 3.84 -9.74
CA PRO A 21 -13.11 3.15 -8.94
C PRO A 21 -12.52 2.28 -7.81
N LEU A 22 -11.44 2.74 -7.17
CA LEU A 22 -10.80 2.12 -6.02
C LEU A 22 -10.52 3.15 -4.94
N ASN A 23 -10.53 2.74 -3.69
CA ASN A 23 -10.17 3.57 -2.55
C ASN A 23 -8.73 3.27 -2.07
N THR A 24 -8.21 4.09 -1.15
CA THR A 24 -6.86 3.88 -0.60
C THR A 24 -6.70 2.53 0.12
N LEU A 25 -7.75 2.00 0.74
CA LEU A 25 -7.70 0.71 1.44
C LEU A 25 -7.47 -0.45 0.47
N GLN A 26 -8.09 -0.38 -0.70
CA GLN A 26 -7.90 -1.33 -1.79
C GLN A 26 -6.52 -1.21 -2.42
N HIS A 27 -5.99 0.01 -2.58
CA HIS A 27 -4.62 0.23 -3.06
C HIS A 27 -3.58 -0.42 -2.14
N LEU A 28 -3.76 -0.37 -0.82
CA LEU A 28 -2.89 -1.08 0.13
C LEU A 28 -2.89 -2.59 -0.11
N CYS A 29 -4.01 -3.17 -0.54
CA CYS A 29 -4.10 -4.59 -0.86
C CYS A 29 -3.39 -4.93 -2.19
N GLU A 30 -3.30 -3.99 -3.12
CA GLU A 30 -2.63 -4.21 -4.40
C GLU A 30 -1.11 -4.40 -4.25
N GLU A 31 -0.50 -3.91 -3.18
CA GLU A 31 0.91 -4.19 -2.87
C GLU A 31 1.19 -5.70 -2.69
N LEU A 32 0.15 -6.50 -2.41
CA LEU A 32 0.21 -7.96 -2.34
C LEU A 32 -0.05 -8.65 -3.70
N GLU A 33 0.00 -7.90 -4.82
CA GLU A 33 -0.13 -8.47 -6.17
C GLU A 33 0.95 -9.54 -6.45
N TYR A 34 2.14 -9.40 -5.86
CA TYR A 34 3.24 -10.35 -6.04
C TYR A 34 3.64 -11.05 -4.73
N SER A 35 2.65 -11.36 -3.88
CA SER A 35 2.85 -12.00 -2.57
C SER A 35 3.62 -13.32 -2.62
N GLU A 36 3.62 -14.02 -3.76
CA GLU A 36 4.40 -15.24 -3.98
C GLU A 36 5.92 -15.04 -3.82
N LEU A 37 6.41 -13.80 -3.92
CA LEU A 37 7.80 -13.47 -3.59
C LEU A 37 8.09 -13.64 -2.10
N LEU A 38 7.11 -13.36 -1.23
CA LEU A 38 7.21 -13.58 0.21
C LEU A 38 7.16 -15.07 0.54
N ASP A 39 6.32 -15.84 -0.16
CA ASP A 39 6.28 -17.29 -0.02
C ASP A 39 7.62 -17.93 -0.39
N LYS A 40 8.21 -17.52 -1.53
CA LYS A 40 9.56 -17.96 -1.91
C LYS A 40 10.60 -17.56 -0.86
N ALA A 41 10.52 -16.33 -0.33
CA ALA A 41 11.43 -15.88 0.71
C ALA A 41 11.31 -16.74 1.99
N ALA A 42 10.09 -17.13 2.37
CA ALA A 42 9.87 -18.02 3.50
C ALA A 42 10.43 -19.44 3.29
N GLU A 43 10.63 -19.87 2.05
CA GLU A 43 11.21 -21.17 1.70
C GLU A 43 12.74 -21.13 1.53
N THR A 44 13.33 -19.95 1.34
CA THR A 44 14.77 -19.76 1.10
C THR A 44 15.58 -19.73 2.40
N ASP A 45 16.49 -20.68 2.58
CA ASP A 45 17.30 -20.80 3.81
C ASP A 45 18.39 -19.72 3.92
N ASP A 46 18.98 -19.28 2.79
CA ASP A 46 20.01 -18.23 2.78
C ASP A 46 19.40 -16.84 3.07
N PRO A 47 19.78 -16.17 4.17
CA PRO A 47 19.25 -14.84 4.51
C PRO A 47 19.56 -13.77 3.46
N TYR A 48 20.64 -13.88 2.69
CA TYR A 48 20.97 -12.90 1.64
C TYR A 48 20.07 -13.06 0.43
N GLU A 49 19.77 -14.29 0.02
CA GLU A 49 18.80 -14.56 -1.05
C GLU A 49 17.38 -14.15 -0.61
N ARG A 50 17.01 -14.37 0.65
CA ARG A 50 15.75 -13.84 1.20
C ARG A 50 15.66 -12.33 1.07
N MET A 51 16.73 -11.61 1.40
CA MET A 51 16.76 -10.14 1.27
C MET A 51 16.53 -9.70 -0.18
N VAL A 52 17.09 -10.41 -1.17
CA VAL A 52 16.85 -10.12 -2.59
C VAL A 52 15.37 -10.27 -2.95
N LEU A 53 14.71 -11.32 -2.45
CA LEU A 53 13.28 -11.54 -2.67
C LEU A 53 12.42 -10.47 -1.97
N ILE A 54 12.75 -10.09 -0.74
CA ILE A 54 12.09 -8.98 -0.03
C ILE A 54 12.25 -7.66 -0.78
N ALA A 55 13.44 -7.37 -1.29
CA ALA A 55 13.69 -6.16 -2.08
C ALA A 55 12.92 -6.16 -3.41
N ALA A 56 12.82 -7.32 -4.07
CA ALA A 56 12.00 -7.49 -5.27
C ALA A 56 10.51 -7.25 -4.97
N PHE A 57 10.01 -7.77 -3.85
CA PHE A 57 8.65 -7.54 -3.38
C PHE A 57 8.39 -6.05 -3.05
N ALA A 58 9.29 -5.40 -2.31
CA ALA A 58 9.18 -3.98 -2.00
C ALA A 58 9.11 -3.10 -3.26
N THR A 59 9.83 -3.49 -4.32
CA THR A 59 9.82 -2.78 -5.60
C THR A 59 8.54 -3.06 -6.41
N SER A 60 8.01 -4.28 -6.32
CA SER A 60 6.84 -4.70 -7.11
C SER A 60 5.56 -3.96 -6.73
N GLY A 61 5.43 -3.48 -5.48
CA GLY A 61 4.31 -2.64 -5.04
C GLY A 61 4.12 -1.36 -5.86
N TYR A 62 5.16 -0.88 -6.55
CA TYR A 62 5.07 0.29 -7.43
C TYR A 62 4.70 -0.06 -8.89
N ALA A 63 4.73 -1.33 -9.29
CA ALA A 63 4.59 -1.72 -10.70
C ALA A 63 3.24 -1.28 -11.29
N SER A 64 2.17 -1.41 -10.52
CA SER A 64 0.80 -1.09 -10.93
C SER A 64 0.58 0.43 -11.14
N THR A 65 1.44 1.27 -10.55
CA THR A 65 1.35 2.74 -10.65
C THR A 65 1.74 3.26 -12.04
N TYR A 66 2.55 2.50 -12.79
CA TYR A 66 3.01 2.90 -14.13
C TYR A 66 1.84 3.16 -15.10
N TYR A 67 0.80 2.32 -15.04
CA TYR A 67 -0.37 2.41 -15.92
C TYR A 67 -1.48 3.31 -15.39
N ARG A 68 -1.40 3.72 -14.12
CA ARG A 68 -2.41 4.54 -13.42
C ARG A 68 -1.83 5.85 -12.89
N ALA A 69 -0.76 6.32 -13.52
CA ALA A 69 -0.05 7.52 -13.10
C ALA A 69 -0.99 8.74 -13.07
N GLY A 70 -1.26 9.26 -11.87
CA GLY A 70 -2.11 10.43 -11.66
C GLY A 70 -3.59 10.13 -11.42
N SER A 71 -4.01 8.85 -11.43
CA SER A 71 -5.31 8.45 -10.90
C SER A 71 -5.37 8.73 -9.39
N LYS A 72 -6.48 9.33 -8.95
CA LYS A 72 -6.72 9.56 -7.52
C LYS A 72 -7.67 8.48 -7.01
N PRO A 73 -7.26 7.64 -6.05
CA PRO A 73 -8.19 6.76 -5.37
C PRO A 73 -9.18 7.57 -4.53
N PHE A 74 -10.35 6.99 -4.29
CA PHE A 74 -11.29 7.52 -3.31
C PHE A 74 -10.63 7.61 -1.93
N ASN A 75 -10.83 8.75 -1.27
CA ASN A 75 -10.43 8.92 0.12
C ASN A 75 -11.47 8.21 0.99
N PRO A 76 -11.10 7.13 1.72
CA PRO A 76 -12.06 6.39 2.52
C PRO A 76 -12.68 7.25 3.63
N LEU A 77 -13.90 6.91 4.02
CA LEU A 77 -14.55 7.48 5.20
C LEU A 77 -13.86 7.00 6.47
N LEU A 78 -13.93 7.78 7.56
CA LEU A 78 -13.43 7.34 8.86
C LEU A 78 -14.18 6.07 9.30
N GLY A 79 -13.43 5.02 9.65
CA GLY A 79 -13.98 3.70 10.01
C GLY A 79 -14.45 2.87 8.82
N GLU A 80 -14.24 3.32 7.58
CA GLU A 80 -14.41 2.47 6.41
C GLU A 80 -13.40 1.32 6.44
N THR A 81 -13.85 0.13 6.05
CA THR A 81 -13.05 -1.09 6.07
C THR A 81 -13.01 -1.74 4.70
N TYR A 82 -11.92 -2.46 4.41
CA TYR A 82 -11.83 -3.33 3.25
C TYR A 82 -11.13 -4.64 3.63
N GLU A 83 -11.70 -5.76 3.17
CA GLU A 83 -11.15 -7.11 3.36
C GLU A 83 -10.95 -7.79 2.00
N CYS A 84 -9.92 -8.65 1.92
CA CYS A 84 -9.62 -9.44 0.73
C CYS A 84 -9.05 -10.79 1.16
N ILE A 85 -9.81 -11.85 0.91
CA ILE A 85 -9.38 -13.23 1.17
C ILE A 85 -9.02 -13.85 -0.17
N ARG A 86 -7.76 -14.23 -0.33
CA ARG A 86 -7.23 -14.83 -1.55
C ARG A 86 -6.78 -16.26 -1.27
N GLU A 87 -7.72 -17.20 -1.36
CA GLU A 87 -7.42 -18.63 -1.17
C GLU A 87 -6.36 -19.13 -2.16
N ASP A 88 -6.40 -18.61 -3.39
CA ASP A 88 -5.42 -18.91 -4.45
C ASP A 88 -4.00 -18.42 -4.13
N LYS A 89 -3.87 -17.41 -3.26
CA LYS A 89 -2.59 -16.85 -2.81
C LYS A 89 -2.27 -17.15 -1.33
N GLY A 90 -3.16 -17.83 -0.62
CA GLY A 90 -2.95 -18.24 0.77
C GLY A 90 -2.90 -17.11 1.79
N PHE A 91 -3.50 -15.93 1.53
CA PHE A 91 -3.53 -14.83 2.49
C PHE A 91 -4.94 -14.29 2.79
N ARG A 92 -5.07 -13.68 3.97
CA ARG A 92 -6.21 -12.84 4.36
C ARG A 92 -5.72 -11.43 4.66
N PHE A 93 -6.31 -10.44 4.00
CA PHE A 93 -6.00 -9.03 4.17
C PHE A 93 -7.18 -8.29 4.79
N PHE A 94 -6.89 -7.39 5.72
CA PHE A 94 -7.84 -6.46 6.30
C PHE A 94 -7.24 -5.06 6.38
N SER A 95 -8.07 -4.04 6.21
CA SER A 95 -7.66 -2.65 6.32
C SER A 95 -8.79 -1.76 6.80
N GLU A 96 -8.42 -0.68 7.48
CA GLU A 96 -9.33 0.31 8.04
C GLU A 96 -8.78 1.71 7.89
N GLN A 97 -9.66 2.67 7.61
CA GLN A 97 -9.35 4.09 7.71
C GLN A 97 -9.43 4.55 9.17
N VAL A 98 -8.30 4.51 9.86
CA VAL A 98 -8.21 4.79 11.30
C VAL A 98 -8.20 6.28 11.65
N SER A 99 -7.95 7.16 10.68
CA SER A 99 -8.03 8.61 10.87
C SER A 99 -8.39 9.32 9.57
N HIS A 100 -9.12 10.45 9.66
CA HIS A 100 -9.47 11.29 8.51
C HIS A 100 -8.72 12.64 8.50
N HIS A 101 -8.26 13.11 9.66
CA HIS A 101 -7.54 14.37 9.82
C HIS A 101 -6.32 14.23 10.75
N PRO A 102 -5.15 13.81 10.22
CA PRO A 102 -4.85 13.52 8.81
C PRO A 102 -5.43 12.17 8.34
N PRO A 103 -5.58 11.94 7.02
CA PRO A 103 -6.01 10.64 6.51
C PRO A 103 -4.91 9.59 6.77
N ILE A 104 -5.24 8.56 7.56
CA ILE A 104 -4.36 7.42 7.85
C ILE A 104 -5.16 6.15 7.58
N SER A 105 -4.59 5.28 6.76
CA SER A 105 -5.10 3.94 6.47
C SER A 105 -4.16 2.92 7.10
N SER A 106 -4.70 1.96 7.83
CA SER A 106 -3.94 0.85 8.40
C SER A 106 -4.35 -0.44 7.71
N CYS A 107 -3.41 -1.33 7.46
CA CYS A 107 -3.71 -2.68 6.98
C CYS A 107 -2.88 -3.75 7.68
N HIS A 108 -3.42 -4.96 7.69
CA HIS A 108 -2.81 -6.16 8.23
C HIS A 108 -3.17 -7.35 7.34
N CYS A 109 -2.18 -8.18 7.06
CA CYS A 109 -2.30 -9.33 6.20
C CYS A 109 -1.60 -10.53 6.82
N GLU A 110 -2.30 -11.65 6.86
CA GLU A 110 -1.79 -12.90 7.41
C GLU A 110 -1.80 -13.99 6.35
N SER A 111 -0.68 -14.68 6.25
CA SER A 111 -0.49 -15.93 5.52
C SER A 111 0.08 -16.97 6.48
N LYS A 112 0.13 -18.23 6.04
CA LYS A 112 0.89 -19.27 6.73
C LYS A 112 2.40 -18.95 6.78
N ASN A 113 2.91 -18.25 5.76
CA ASN A 113 4.34 -18.08 5.53
C ASN A 113 4.87 -16.70 5.92
N PHE A 114 4.00 -15.68 5.96
CA PHE A 114 4.36 -14.31 6.25
C PHE A 114 3.25 -13.55 6.97
N VAL A 115 3.61 -12.47 7.65
CA VAL A 115 2.68 -11.44 8.12
C VAL A 115 3.14 -10.10 7.58
N PHE A 116 2.23 -9.34 6.99
CA PHE A 116 2.49 -8.04 6.39
C PHE A 116 1.58 -6.99 7.04
N TRP A 117 2.11 -5.84 7.42
CA TRP A 117 1.29 -4.75 7.94
C TRP A 117 1.94 -3.38 7.69
N GLN A 118 1.10 -2.36 7.60
CA GLN A 118 1.54 -0.99 7.50
C GLN A 118 0.43 -0.04 7.95
N ASP A 119 0.85 1.14 8.40
CA ASP A 119 0.03 2.33 8.46
C ASP A 119 0.60 3.37 7.50
N ILE A 120 -0.26 3.90 6.64
CA ILE A 120 0.15 4.86 5.62
C ILE A 120 -0.63 6.15 5.74
N ARG A 121 0.10 7.23 5.65
CA ARG A 121 -0.42 8.58 5.49
C ARG A 121 0.07 9.14 4.17
N TRP A 122 -0.86 9.45 3.29
CA TRP A 122 -0.55 10.09 2.01
C TRP A 122 -0.47 11.61 2.16
N LYS A 123 0.66 12.19 1.76
CA LYS A 123 0.82 13.64 1.66
C LYS A 123 1.06 14.03 0.20
N ASN A 124 0.04 14.62 -0.41
CA ASN A 124 0.08 15.00 -1.82
C ASN A 124 0.39 16.50 -1.95
N LYS A 125 1.39 16.86 -2.75
CA LYS A 125 1.73 18.25 -3.08
C LYS A 125 1.70 18.48 -4.58
N PHE A 126 0.98 19.52 -5.01
CA PHE A 126 0.97 19.95 -6.40
C PHE A 126 1.94 21.11 -6.62
N TRP A 127 2.95 20.90 -7.46
CA TRP A 127 4.02 21.85 -7.78
C TRP A 127 3.77 22.60 -9.11
N GLY A 128 2.52 22.66 -9.56
CA GLY A 128 2.12 23.39 -10.77
C GLY A 128 2.22 22.58 -12.06
N LYS A 129 3.34 21.87 -12.29
CA LYS A 129 3.50 20.95 -13.44
C LYS A 129 3.60 19.47 -13.05
N SER A 130 3.98 19.19 -11.81
CA SER A 130 4.09 17.84 -11.27
C SER A 130 3.25 17.70 -10.00
N MET A 131 2.84 16.47 -9.74
CA MET A 131 2.21 16.05 -8.50
C MET A 131 3.22 15.16 -7.77
N GLU A 132 3.52 15.53 -6.53
CA GLU A 132 4.37 14.75 -5.63
C GLU A 132 3.45 13.99 -4.67
N ILE A 133 3.60 12.66 -4.67
CA ILE A 133 2.88 11.75 -3.80
C ILE A 133 3.90 11.23 -2.77
N LEU A 134 3.72 11.59 -1.51
CA LEU A 134 4.61 11.17 -0.42
C LEU A 134 3.87 10.21 0.50
N PRO A 135 4.11 8.90 0.39
CA PRO A 135 3.70 7.96 1.42
C PRO A 135 4.54 8.19 2.68
N ILE A 136 3.88 8.33 3.82
CA ILE A 136 4.51 8.46 5.14
C ILE A 136 4.01 7.29 5.97
N GLY A 137 4.92 6.37 6.28
CA GLY A 137 4.63 5.10 6.94
C GLY A 137 5.81 4.17 6.77
N ALA A 138 5.84 3.10 7.55
CA ALA A 138 6.77 2.00 7.37
C ALA A 138 5.98 0.74 7.05
N LEU A 139 6.44 -0.01 6.06
CA LEU A 139 5.90 -1.30 5.70
C LEU A 139 6.70 -2.38 6.39
N ASN A 140 5.99 -3.31 7.02
CA ASN A 140 6.59 -4.37 7.82
C ASN A 140 6.22 -5.73 7.25
N VAL A 141 7.20 -6.61 7.15
CA VAL A 141 7.01 -8.02 6.80
C VAL A 141 7.76 -8.89 7.79
N THR A 142 7.10 -9.93 8.29
CA THR A 142 7.75 -10.99 9.06
C THR A 142 7.66 -12.32 8.33
N LEU A 143 8.73 -13.12 8.45
CA LEU A 143 8.78 -14.50 8.00
C LEU A 143 8.91 -15.41 9.24
N PRO A 144 7.80 -15.93 9.78
CA PRO A 144 7.80 -16.63 11.07
C PRO A 144 8.74 -17.84 11.15
N LYS A 145 8.98 -18.53 10.02
CA LYS A 145 9.90 -19.69 9.96
C LYS A 145 11.30 -19.35 10.46
N TYR A 146 11.82 -18.18 10.13
CA TYR A 146 13.16 -17.74 10.49
C TYR A 146 13.19 -16.70 11.62
N GLY A 147 12.01 -16.16 11.99
CA GLY A 147 11.92 -15.05 12.93
C GLY A 147 12.41 -13.71 12.33
N ASP A 148 12.45 -13.60 11.00
CA ASP A 148 12.86 -12.37 10.33
C ASP A 148 11.80 -11.28 10.46
N CYS A 149 12.25 -10.03 10.55
CA CYS A 149 11.42 -8.84 10.50
C CYS A 149 12.10 -7.80 9.60
N TYR A 150 11.43 -7.45 8.50
CA TYR A 150 11.89 -6.48 7.52
C TYR A 150 11.01 -5.23 7.61
N VAL A 151 11.65 -4.05 7.55
CA VAL A 151 10.99 -2.75 7.61
C VAL A 151 11.59 -1.84 6.54
N TRP A 152 10.75 -1.19 5.74
CA TRP A 152 11.16 -0.19 4.75
C TRP A 152 10.14 0.93 4.57
#